data_AF-A0A336MLS2-F1
#
_entry.id   AF-A0A336MLS2-F1
#
_cell.length_a   1.000
_cell.length_b   1.000
_cell.length_c   1.000
_cell.angle_alpha   90.00
_cell.angle_beta   90.00
_cell.angle_gamma   90.00
#
_symmetry.space_group_name_H-M   'P 1'
#
loop_
_entity.id
_entity.type
_entity.pdbx_description
1 polymer ?
#
loop_
_entity_poly.entity_id
_entity_poly.type
_entity_poly.pdbx_seq_one_letter_code
_entity_poly.pdbx_strand_id
1 'polypeptide(L)'
;MAGISNNASAIKQISNLIYNEEEKDVTFTFEGFDVKIMAHKFLVKAVSPVLKEMLTESTEIKITDIHPNVFQWLINAIYLLNVPVSTIDLSTVADLSYAAFKFKIMDIYTSSANELFRRCTPENVHSLMGIAKRQNMPRLERACKNVFTLQTREVLKCWLLNVDSNDDFEKETFGICYREFIPFYIVFSSLDL
;
A
#
# COMPACT_ATOMS: atom_id res chain seq x y z
N MET A 1 36.38 -2.84 -15.25
CA MET A 1 35.92 -4.24 -15.33
C MET A 1 34.69 -4.27 -16.23
N ALA A 2 34.73 -5.05 -17.31
CA ALA A 2 33.52 -5.31 -18.10
C ALA A 2 32.65 -6.28 -17.28
N GLY A 3 31.50 -5.80 -16.78
CA GLY A 3 30.52 -6.62 -16.10
C GLY A 3 29.44 -7.07 -17.07
N ILE A 4 29.01 -8.32 -16.97
CA ILE A 4 27.78 -8.78 -17.63
C ILE A 4 26.61 -8.12 -16.89
N SER A 5 25.80 -7.34 -17.59
CA SER A 5 24.59 -6.70 -17.05
C SER A 5 23.43 -7.70 -16.91
N ASN A 6 22.35 -7.27 -16.26
CA ASN A 6 21.13 -8.03 -15.96
C ASN A 6 20.72 -9.00 -17.09
N ASN A 7 20.75 -10.31 -16.78
CA ASN A 7 20.34 -11.36 -17.70
C ASN A 7 18.80 -11.38 -17.81
N ALA A 8 18.27 -10.62 -18.76
CA ALA A 8 16.83 -10.50 -19.00
C ALA A 8 16.15 -11.85 -19.29
N SER A 9 16.87 -12.79 -19.91
CA SER A 9 16.35 -14.14 -20.16
C SER A 9 16.14 -14.91 -18.86
N ALA A 10 17.09 -14.86 -17.94
CA ALA A 10 16.97 -15.49 -16.63
C ALA A 10 15.83 -14.88 -15.79
N ILE A 11 15.69 -13.54 -15.80
CA ILE A 11 14.58 -12.85 -15.12
C ILE A 11 13.22 -13.35 -15.63
N LYS A 12 13.08 -13.47 -16.96
CA LYS A 12 11.86 -13.99 -17.59
C LYS A 12 11.60 -15.46 -17.24
N GLN A 13 12.64 -16.28 -17.13
CA GLN A 13 12.48 -17.68 -16.71
C GLN A 13 12.02 -17.78 -15.26
N ILE A 14 12.61 -16.99 -14.36
CA ILE A 14 12.20 -16.91 -12.95
C ILE A 14 10.75 -16.45 -12.84
N SER A 15 10.33 -15.43 -13.60
CA SER A 15 8.95 -14.96 -13.54
C SER A 15 7.94 -15.96 -14.07
N ASN A 16 8.32 -16.77 -15.06
CA ASN A 16 7.48 -17.84 -15.58
C ASN A 16 7.26 -19.00 -14.59
N LEU A 17 8.10 -19.14 -13.56
CA LEU A 17 7.91 -20.18 -12.53
C LEU A 17 6.57 -20.05 -11.80
N ILE A 18 5.95 -18.86 -11.78
CA ILE A 18 4.65 -18.68 -11.13
C ILE A 18 3.55 -19.55 -11.73
N TYR A 19 3.68 -19.90 -13.03
CA TYR A 19 2.72 -20.71 -13.77
C TYR A 19 3.01 -22.21 -13.67
N ASN A 20 4.15 -22.61 -13.07
CA ASN A 20 4.43 -24.00 -12.77
C ASN A 20 3.70 -24.38 -11.47
N GLU A 21 2.61 -25.12 -11.58
CA GLU A 21 1.84 -25.56 -10.40
C GLU A 21 2.46 -26.79 -9.71
N GLU A 22 3.24 -27.61 -10.42
CA GLU A 22 3.74 -28.90 -9.92
C GLU A 22 4.83 -28.76 -8.84
N GLU A 23 5.58 -27.65 -8.88
CA GLU A 23 6.73 -27.41 -8.00
C GLU A 23 6.42 -26.46 -6.83
N LYS A 24 5.16 -26.05 -6.66
CA LYS A 24 4.73 -25.20 -5.54
C LYS A 24 4.63 -26.02 -4.25
N ASP A 25 5.49 -25.74 -3.30
CA ASP A 25 5.70 -26.48 -2.06
C ASP A 25 5.36 -25.68 -0.79
N VAL A 26 4.76 -24.50 -0.94
CA VAL A 26 4.16 -23.72 0.15
C VAL A 26 2.73 -23.29 -0.20
N THR A 27 1.84 -23.34 0.79
CA THR A 27 0.47 -22.83 0.72
C THR A 27 0.23 -21.74 1.75
N PHE A 28 -0.38 -20.63 1.33
CA PHE A 28 -0.85 -19.55 2.18
C PHE A 28 -2.37 -19.60 2.26
N THR A 29 -2.89 -19.57 3.49
CA THR A 29 -4.33 -19.50 3.80
C THR A 29 -4.65 -18.18 4.48
N PHE A 30 -5.91 -17.74 4.40
CA PHE A 30 -6.29 -16.39 4.81
C PHE A 30 -7.47 -16.43 5.79
N GLU A 31 -7.35 -15.71 6.91
CA GLU A 31 -8.43 -15.62 7.88
C GLU A 31 -9.67 -14.95 7.27
N GLY A 32 -10.81 -15.63 7.34
CA GLY A 32 -12.06 -15.13 6.78
C GLY A 32 -12.24 -15.34 5.28
N PHE A 33 -11.30 -16.00 4.59
CA PHE A 33 -11.39 -16.29 3.15
C PHE A 33 -11.12 -17.77 2.84
N ASP A 34 -11.98 -18.38 2.04
CA ASP A 34 -11.76 -19.74 1.49
C ASP A 34 -10.92 -19.66 0.20
N VAL A 35 -9.75 -19.03 0.30
CA VAL A 35 -8.80 -18.87 -0.81
C VAL A 35 -7.44 -19.37 -0.36
N LYS A 36 -6.76 -20.09 -1.25
CA LYS A 36 -5.41 -20.58 -1.04
C LYS A 36 -4.49 -20.04 -2.12
N ILE A 37 -3.33 -19.54 -1.72
CA ILE A 37 -2.28 -19.10 -2.65
C ILE A 37 -1.09 -20.03 -2.49
N MET A 38 -0.72 -20.71 -3.58
CA MET A 38 0.45 -21.59 -3.60
C MET A 38 1.65 -20.88 -4.24
N ALA A 39 2.85 -21.15 -3.74
CA ALA A 39 4.09 -20.58 -4.26
C ALA A 39 5.26 -21.55 -4.10
N HIS A 40 6.43 -21.17 -4.62
CA HIS A 40 7.67 -21.90 -4.45
C HIS A 40 8.42 -21.35 -3.23
N LYS A 41 8.61 -22.19 -2.22
CA LYS A 41 9.23 -21.90 -0.93
C LYS A 41 10.61 -21.30 -1.11
N PHE A 42 11.41 -21.78 -2.05
CA PHE A 42 12.76 -21.26 -2.25
C PHE A 42 12.76 -19.77 -2.66
N LEU A 43 11.86 -19.33 -3.55
CA LEU A 43 11.75 -17.92 -3.97
C LEU A 43 11.27 -17.05 -2.82
N VAL A 44 10.22 -17.49 -2.13
CA VAL A 44 9.66 -16.76 -1.00
C VAL A 44 10.71 -16.57 0.11
N LYS A 45 11.45 -17.64 0.46
CA LYS A 45 12.52 -17.60 1.45
C LYS A 45 13.71 -16.73 1.03
N ALA A 46 13.99 -16.63 -0.27
CA ALA A 46 15.08 -15.82 -0.79
C ALA A 46 14.76 -14.31 -0.68
N VAL A 47 13.51 -13.92 -0.87
CA VAL A 47 13.10 -12.50 -0.90
C VAL A 47 12.66 -11.98 0.46
N SER A 48 12.00 -12.80 1.28
CA SER A 48 11.47 -12.37 2.58
C SER A 48 12.14 -13.10 3.75
N PRO A 49 12.89 -12.40 4.63
CA PRO A 49 13.45 -13.02 5.82
C PRO A 49 12.36 -13.45 6.83
N VAL A 50 11.25 -12.73 6.90
CA VAL A 50 10.12 -13.07 7.80
C VAL A 50 9.46 -14.36 7.33
N LEU A 51 9.11 -14.45 6.04
CA LEU A 51 8.53 -15.68 5.50
C LEU A 51 9.54 -16.82 5.55
N LYS A 52 10.85 -16.54 5.44
CA LYS A 52 11.90 -17.55 5.64
C LYS A 52 11.84 -18.21 7.01
N GLU A 53 11.68 -17.41 8.06
CA GLU A 53 11.52 -17.92 9.43
C GLU A 53 10.24 -18.75 9.55
N MET A 54 9.10 -18.21 9.10
CA MET A 54 7.79 -18.89 9.14
C MET A 54 7.78 -20.22 8.36
N LEU A 55 8.53 -20.31 7.26
CA LEU A 55 8.63 -21.49 6.41
C LEU A 55 9.66 -22.52 6.89
N THR A 56 10.29 -22.31 8.04
CA THR A 56 11.26 -23.28 8.57
C THR A 56 10.56 -24.55 9.04
N GLU A 57 9.41 -24.39 9.71
CA GLU A 57 8.71 -25.49 10.40
C GLU A 57 7.40 -25.90 9.71
N SER A 58 6.90 -25.09 8.76
CA SER A 58 5.64 -25.35 8.08
C SER A 58 5.75 -25.17 6.55
N THR A 59 4.87 -25.87 5.85
CA THR A 59 4.56 -25.66 4.42
C THR A 59 3.19 -24.98 4.24
N GLU A 60 2.43 -24.78 5.31
CA GLU A 60 1.17 -24.05 5.32
C GLU A 60 1.25 -22.86 6.29
N ILE A 61 0.98 -21.67 5.78
CA ILE A 61 1.05 -20.42 6.55
C ILE A 61 -0.30 -19.73 6.53
N LYS A 62 -0.86 -19.49 7.73
CA LYS A 62 -2.08 -18.68 7.89
C LYS A 62 -1.71 -17.19 7.98
N ILE A 63 -2.32 -16.38 7.11
CA ILE A 63 -2.25 -14.93 7.07
C ILE A 63 -3.56 -14.35 7.61
N THR A 64 -3.49 -13.46 8.60
CA THR A 64 -4.69 -13.03 9.36
C THR A 64 -5.16 -11.60 9.06
N ASP A 65 -4.29 -10.77 8.49
CA ASP A 65 -4.45 -9.32 8.43
C ASP A 65 -4.15 -8.73 7.04
N ILE A 66 -4.04 -9.57 6.02
CA ILE A 66 -3.81 -9.15 4.64
C ILE A 66 -4.82 -9.85 3.74
N HIS A 67 -5.52 -9.07 2.92
CA HIS A 67 -6.48 -9.59 1.96
C HIS A 67 -5.77 -10.48 0.90
N PRO A 68 -6.36 -11.63 0.49
CA PRO A 68 -5.73 -12.55 -0.48
C PRO A 68 -5.25 -11.86 -1.76
N ASN A 69 -6.05 -10.97 -2.34
CA ASN A 69 -5.67 -10.22 -3.55
C ASN A 69 -4.40 -9.36 -3.36
N VAL A 70 -4.23 -8.72 -2.20
CA VAL A 70 -3.04 -7.93 -1.88
C VAL A 70 -1.84 -8.84 -1.73
N PHE A 71 -2.01 -9.98 -1.07
CA PHE A 71 -0.95 -10.97 -0.94
C PHE A 71 -0.56 -11.57 -2.30
N GLN A 72 -1.52 -11.78 -3.21
CA GLN A 72 -1.23 -12.21 -4.57
C GLN A 72 -0.38 -11.19 -5.32
N TRP A 73 -0.63 -9.88 -5.17
CA TRP A 73 0.25 -8.84 -5.72
C TRP A 73 1.67 -8.92 -5.16
N LEU A 74 1.81 -9.18 -3.86
CA LEU A 74 3.11 -9.36 -3.23
C LEU A 74 3.85 -10.59 -3.79
N ILE A 75 3.15 -11.71 -3.96
CA ILE A 75 3.69 -12.92 -4.60
C ILE A 75 4.09 -12.62 -6.04
N ASN A 76 3.24 -11.97 -6.83
CA ASN A 76 3.57 -11.59 -8.21
C ASN A 76 4.87 -10.79 -8.28
N ALA A 77 5.07 -9.83 -7.36
CA ALA A 77 6.31 -9.06 -7.28
C ALA A 77 7.53 -9.91 -6.86
N ILE A 78 7.37 -10.90 -5.97
CA ILE A 78 8.44 -11.89 -5.65
C ILE A 78 8.85 -12.67 -6.91
N TYR A 79 7.89 -13.00 -7.78
CA TYR A 79 8.13 -13.59 -9.10
C TYR A 79 8.58 -12.57 -10.15
N LEU A 80 8.96 -11.35 -9.77
CA LEU A 80 9.45 -10.33 -10.71
C LEU A 80 8.42 -9.95 -11.80
N LEU A 81 7.13 -10.21 -11.57
CA LEU A 81 6.06 -9.73 -12.43
C LEU A 81 5.84 -8.23 -12.19
N ASN A 82 5.43 -7.53 -13.25
CA ASN A 82 5.06 -6.14 -13.15
C ASN A 82 3.78 -5.99 -12.32
N VAL A 83 3.87 -5.33 -11.16
CA VAL A 83 2.72 -4.93 -10.35
C VAL A 83 2.37 -3.49 -10.68
N PRO A 84 1.19 -3.20 -11.27
CA PRO A 84 0.88 -1.89 -11.81
C PRO A 84 0.37 -0.92 -10.72
N VAL A 85 1.21 -0.65 -9.71
CA VAL A 85 0.89 0.16 -8.51
C VAL A 85 0.36 1.57 -8.83
N SER A 86 0.67 2.10 -10.02
CA SER A 86 0.19 3.41 -10.47
C SER A 86 -1.27 3.41 -10.94
N THR A 87 -1.83 2.24 -11.26
CA THR A 87 -3.18 2.11 -11.84
C THR A 87 -4.20 1.51 -10.87
N ILE A 88 -3.74 0.80 -9.84
CA ILE A 88 -4.62 0.24 -8.81
C ILE A 88 -5.07 1.32 -7.81
N ASP A 89 -6.11 1.05 -7.04
CA ASP A 89 -6.67 1.99 -6.07
C ASP A 89 -5.69 2.27 -4.90
N LEU A 90 -5.81 3.45 -4.28
CA LEU A 90 -4.89 3.88 -3.22
C LEU A 90 -4.92 3.00 -1.98
N SER A 91 -6.10 2.47 -1.61
CA SER A 91 -6.25 1.51 -0.51
C SER A 91 -5.43 0.25 -0.76
N THR A 92 -5.53 -0.34 -1.95
CA THR A 92 -4.77 -1.53 -2.34
C THR A 92 -3.27 -1.25 -2.40
N VAL A 93 -2.84 -0.07 -2.89
CA VAL A 93 -1.42 0.33 -2.83
C VAL A 93 -0.94 0.41 -1.37
N ALA A 94 -1.76 0.98 -0.48
CA ALA A 94 -1.42 1.08 0.94
C ALA A 94 -1.35 -0.29 1.61
N ASP A 95 -2.31 -1.17 1.35
CA ASP A 95 -2.31 -2.53 1.88
C ASP A 95 -1.12 -3.35 1.34
N LEU A 96 -0.74 -3.15 0.07
CA LEU A 96 0.48 -3.74 -0.50
C LEU A 96 1.73 -3.20 0.18
N SER A 97 1.77 -1.90 0.48
CA SER A 97 2.88 -1.28 1.23
C SER A 97 2.98 -1.86 2.63
N TYR A 98 1.86 -1.99 3.34
CA TYR A 98 1.77 -2.65 4.64
C TYR A 98 2.26 -4.10 4.59
N ALA A 99 1.78 -4.89 3.63
CA ALA A 99 2.18 -6.28 3.46
C ALA A 99 3.70 -6.41 3.19
N ALA A 100 4.23 -5.58 2.30
CA ALA A 100 5.66 -5.55 1.98
C ALA A 100 6.52 -5.17 3.18
N PHE A 101 6.08 -4.19 3.99
CA PHE A 101 6.75 -3.83 5.24
C PHE A 101 6.73 -4.98 6.25
N LYS A 102 5.55 -5.60 6.47
CA LYS A 102 5.36 -6.73 7.39
C LYS A 102 6.30 -7.89 7.06
N PHE A 103 6.43 -8.24 5.78
CA PHE A 103 7.31 -9.32 5.33
C PHE A 103 8.74 -8.88 5.02
N LYS A 104 9.11 -7.63 5.34
CA LYS A 104 10.45 -7.05 5.13
C LYS A 104 10.95 -7.13 3.69
N ILE A 105 10.06 -6.93 2.71
CA ILE A 105 10.41 -6.86 1.28
C ILE A 105 10.55 -5.38 0.89
N MET A 106 11.70 -4.81 1.23
CA MET A 106 11.89 -3.35 1.28
C MET A 106 11.81 -2.64 -0.08
N ASP A 107 12.16 -3.30 -1.18
CA ASP A 107 12.07 -2.71 -2.51
C ASP A 107 10.60 -2.50 -2.94
N ILE A 108 9.74 -3.47 -2.63
CA ILE A 108 8.30 -3.38 -2.87
C ILE A 108 7.67 -2.34 -1.94
N TYR A 109 8.06 -2.35 -0.65
CA TYR A 109 7.61 -1.35 0.31
C TYR A 109 7.96 0.07 -0.15
N THR A 110 9.21 0.30 -0.55
CA THR A 110 9.68 1.60 -1.00
C THR A 110 8.91 2.06 -2.24
N SER A 111 8.74 1.18 -3.22
CA SER A 111 8.04 1.49 -4.47
C SER A 111 6.56 1.83 -4.23
N SER A 112 5.86 0.99 -3.46
CA SER A 112 4.43 1.21 -3.12
C SER A 112 4.24 2.43 -2.22
N ALA A 113 5.09 2.64 -1.21
CA ALA A 113 5.02 3.82 -0.35
C ALA A 113 5.25 5.10 -1.14
N ASN A 114 6.27 5.14 -2.01
CA ASN A 114 6.54 6.29 -2.87
C ASN A 114 5.35 6.62 -3.77
N GLU A 115 4.62 5.61 -4.22
CA GLU A 115 3.42 5.82 -5.03
C GLU A 115 2.29 6.51 -4.25
N LEU A 116 2.14 6.22 -2.95
CA LEU A 116 1.21 6.96 -2.07
C LEU A 116 1.60 8.43 -1.95
N PHE A 117 2.89 8.74 -1.79
CA PHE A 117 3.38 10.12 -1.75
C PHE A 117 3.15 10.83 -3.10
N ARG A 118 3.46 10.15 -4.21
CA ARG A 118 3.34 10.69 -5.57
C ARG A 118 1.90 11.04 -5.92
N ARG A 119 0.95 10.24 -5.43
CA ARG A 119 -0.49 10.41 -5.68
C ARG A 119 -1.20 11.26 -4.63
N CYS A 120 -0.49 11.84 -3.66
CA CYS A 120 -1.09 12.71 -2.66
C CYS A 120 -1.48 14.06 -3.28
N THR A 121 -2.78 14.24 -3.51
CA THR A 121 -3.35 15.44 -4.14
C THR A 121 -4.50 16.01 -3.30
N PRO A 122 -4.90 17.28 -3.49
CA PRO A 122 -6.01 17.87 -2.75
C PRO A 122 -7.32 17.06 -2.80
N GLU A 123 -7.57 16.37 -3.91
CA GLU A 123 -8.78 15.56 -4.13
C GLU A 123 -8.84 14.33 -3.22
N ASN A 124 -7.69 13.70 -2.94
CA ASN A 124 -7.62 12.41 -2.24
C ASN A 124 -6.89 12.46 -0.89
N VAL A 125 -6.44 13.65 -0.47
CA VAL A 125 -5.64 13.84 0.76
C VAL A 125 -6.36 13.36 2.01
N HIS A 126 -7.71 13.44 2.04
CA HIS A 126 -8.52 12.98 3.17
C HIS A 126 -8.45 11.45 3.31
N SER A 127 -8.60 10.70 2.21
CA SER A 127 -8.51 9.23 2.23
C SER A 127 -7.10 8.78 2.57
N LEU A 128 -6.08 9.43 2.00
CA LEU A 128 -4.67 9.16 2.32
C LEU A 128 -4.30 9.49 3.76
N MET A 129 -4.87 10.54 4.36
CA MET A 129 -4.71 10.85 5.78
C MET A 129 -5.28 9.73 6.66
N GLY A 130 -6.47 9.22 6.32
CA GLY A 130 -7.09 8.08 7.01
C GLY A 130 -6.22 6.82 6.93
N ILE A 131 -5.66 6.53 5.77
CA ILE A 131 -4.69 5.44 5.56
C ILE A 131 -3.45 5.66 6.43
N ALA A 132 -2.85 6.86 6.39
CA ALA A 132 -1.62 7.16 7.10
C ALA A 132 -1.78 6.99 8.62
N LYS A 133 -2.92 7.40 9.18
CA LYS A 133 -3.22 7.20 10.60
C LYS A 133 -3.46 5.73 10.93
N ARG A 134 -4.27 5.02 10.14
CA ARG A 134 -4.62 3.59 10.34
C ARG A 134 -3.38 2.68 10.32
N GLN A 135 -2.46 2.94 9.40
CA GLN A 135 -1.26 2.14 9.20
C GLN A 135 -0.01 2.73 9.90
N ASN A 136 -0.17 3.78 10.71
CA ASN A 136 0.91 4.46 11.42
C ASN A 136 2.09 4.87 10.51
N MET A 137 1.79 5.62 9.44
CA MET A 137 2.75 6.11 8.45
C MET A 137 3.05 7.62 8.66
N PRO A 138 3.89 8.01 9.64
CA PRO A 138 4.04 9.42 10.05
C PRO A 138 4.60 10.33 8.96
N ARG A 139 5.40 9.79 8.02
CA ARG A 139 5.90 10.55 6.88
C ARG A 139 4.77 10.88 5.90
N LEU A 140 3.89 9.92 5.62
CA LEU A 140 2.74 10.12 4.74
C LEU A 140 1.72 11.05 5.40
N GLU A 141 1.50 10.89 6.70
CA GLU A 141 0.67 11.80 7.49
C GLU A 141 1.16 13.24 7.32
N ARG A 142 2.45 13.49 7.56
CA ARG A 142 3.06 14.81 7.38
C ARG A 142 2.90 15.35 5.96
N ALA A 143 3.07 14.51 4.93
CA ALA A 143 2.86 14.91 3.55
C ALA A 143 1.41 15.35 3.31
N CYS A 144 0.43 14.61 3.84
CA CYS A 144 -0.98 14.98 3.78
C CYS A 144 -1.25 16.29 4.53
N LYS A 145 -0.65 16.49 5.70
CA LYS A 145 -0.74 17.76 6.46
C LYS A 145 -0.20 18.93 5.63
N ASN A 146 0.92 18.75 4.95
CA ASN A 146 1.51 19.79 4.10
C ASN A 146 0.60 20.15 2.92
N VAL A 147 0.00 19.15 2.26
CA VAL A 147 -0.98 19.41 1.18
C VAL A 147 -2.19 20.18 1.73
N PHE A 148 -2.72 19.78 2.88
CA PHE A 148 -3.85 20.47 3.52
C PHE A 148 -3.53 21.93 3.86
N THR A 149 -2.35 22.21 4.40
CA THR A 149 -1.93 23.57 4.80
C THR A 149 -1.62 24.45 3.59
N LEU A 150 -0.95 23.92 2.57
CA LEU A 150 -0.52 24.71 1.41
C LEU A 150 -1.62 24.91 0.36
N GLN A 151 -2.59 23.99 0.31
CA GLN A 151 -3.64 23.97 -0.71
C GLN A 151 -5.04 23.92 -0.08
N THR A 152 -5.22 24.52 1.10
CA THR A 152 -6.47 24.45 1.88
C THR A 152 -7.71 24.76 1.05
N ARG A 153 -7.68 25.81 0.24
CA ARG A 153 -8.83 26.20 -0.60
C ARG A 153 -9.23 25.11 -1.59
N GLU A 154 -8.26 24.50 -2.28
CA GLU A 154 -8.53 23.45 -3.26
C GLU A 154 -9.00 22.17 -2.56
N VAL A 155 -8.42 21.81 -1.41
CA VAL A 155 -8.89 20.67 -0.60
C VAL A 155 -10.36 20.88 -0.21
N LEU A 156 -10.71 22.06 0.32
CA LEU A 156 -12.08 22.39 0.71
C LEU A 156 -13.03 22.38 -0.49
N LYS A 157 -12.60 22.90 -1.64
CA LYS A 157 -13.39 22.90 -2.87
C LYS A 157 -13.64 21.50 -3.39
N CYS A 158 -12.60 20.67 -3.51
CA CYS A 158 -12.72 19.27 -3.91
C CYS A 158 -13.66 18.51 -2.98
N TRP A 159 -13.59 18.78 -1.68
CA TRP A 159 -14.50 18.20 -0.71
C TRP A 159 -15.95 18.67 -0.92
N LEU A 160 -16.21 19.98 -0.94
CA LEU A 160 -17.55 20.55 -1.12
C LEU A 160 -18.25 20.07 -2.41
N LEU A 161 -17.48 19.82 -3.46
CA LEU A 161 -17.99 19.30 -4.74
C LEU A 161 -18.23 17.78 -4.72
N ASN A 162 -17.62 17.05 -3.78
CA ASN A 162 -17.72 15.60 -3.63
C ASN A 162 -18.56 15.16 -2.42
N VAL A 163 -19.13 16.09 -1.64
CA VAL A 163 -20.08 15.76 -0.55
C VAL A 163 -21.41 15.31 -1.17
N ASP A 164 -21.45 14.09 -1.70
CA ASP A 164 -22.69 13.33 -1.76
C ASP A 164 -22.91 12.70 -0.37
N SER A 165 -24.04 13.05 0.21
CA SER A 165 -24.44 12.79 1.59
C SER A 165 -24.50 11.29 1.93
N ASN A 166 -23.53 10.75 2.70
CA ASN A 166 -23.82 9.74 3.75
C ASN A 166 -22.64 9.22 4.60
N ASP A 167 -21.39 9.60 4.37
CA ASP A 167 -20.27 8.95 5.10
C ASP A 167 -19.88 9.70 6.38
N ASP A 168 -20.36 9.23 7.53
CA ASP A 168 -20.05 9.82 8.85
C ASP A 168 -18.56 9.70 9.22
N PHE A 169 -17.82 8.76 8.59
CA PHE A 169 -16.38 8.61 8.78
C PHE A 169 -15.57 9.79 8.21
N GLU A 170 -16.03 10.38 7.09
CA GLU A 170 -15.41 11.56 6.50
C GLU A 170 -15.60 12.78 7.39
N LYS A 171 -16.75 12.92 8.05
CA LYS A 171 -17.02 14.02 8.99
C LYS A 171 -16.15 13.94 10.24
N GLU A 172 -15.88 12.76 10.77
CA GLU A 172 -15.04 12.60 11.97
C GLU A 172 -13.56 12.83 11.64
N THR A 173 -13.07 12.25 10.55
CA THR A 173 -11.69 12.46 10.08
C THR A 173 -11.45 13.93 9.69
N PHE A 174 -12.43 14.56 9.04
CA PHE A 174 -12.39 15.98 8.73
C PHE A 174 -12.55 16.84 9.98
N GLY A 175 -13.40 16.49 10.94
CA GLY A 175 -13.49 17.16 12.24
C GLY A 175 -12.17 17.13 12.99
N ILE A 176 -11.41 16.04 12.88
CA ILE A 176 -10.05 15.92 13.43
C ILE A 176 -9.07 16.79 12.64
N CYS A 177 -9.08 16.78 11.30
CA CYS A 177 -8.27 17.68 10.48
C CYS A 177 -8.60 19.15 10.81
N TYR A 178 -9.87 19.54 10.76
CA TYR A 178 -10.36 20.89 11.05
C TYR A 178 -9.95 21.33 12.46
N ARG A 179 -10.12 20.50 13.50
CA ARG A 179 -9.68 20.81 14.87
C ARG A 179 -8.16 20.91 15.02
N GLU A 180 -7.38 20.06 14.32
CA GLU A 180 -5.91 20.11 14.34
C GLU A 180 -5.35 21.31 13.56
N PHE A 181 -6.04 21.79 12.52
CA PHE A 181 -5.55 22.85 11.62
C PHE A 181 -6.13 24.26 11.89
N ILE A 182 -7.16 24.41 12.72
CA ILE A 182 -7.77 25.71 13.10
C ILE A 182 -7.02 26.57 14.15
N PRO A 183 -5.89 26.20 14.79
CA PRO A 183 -5.13 27.22 15.52
C PRO A 183 -4.65 28.37 14.60
N PHE A 184 -4.67 28.17 13.28
CA PHE A 184 -4.25 29.16 12.28
C PHE A 184 -5.40 29.95 11.62
N TYR A 185 -6.67 29.67 11.95
CA TYR A 185 -7.84 30.20 11.21
C TYR A 185 -8.64 31.30 11.91
N ILE A 186 -8.10 31.99 12.91
CA ILE A 186 -8.57 33.34 13.29
C ILE A 186 -7.92 34.37 12.34
N VAL A 187 -8.11 34.23 11.03
CA VAL A 187 -7.81 35.30 10.04
C VAL A 187 -8.82 35.34 8.89
N PHE A 188 -9.64 34.31 8.66
CA PHE A 188 -10.62 34.32 7.57
C PHE A 188 -12.04 34.75 7.99
N SER A 189 -12.14 35.74 8.87
CA SER A 189 -13.37 36.54 9.06
C SER A 189 -13.49 37.69 8.04
N SER A 190 -12.84 37.56 6.87
CA SER A 190 -12.90 38.55 5.79
C SER A 190 -12.79 37.90 4.41
N LEU A 191 -13.51 36.80 4.20
CA LEU A 191 -13.93 36.42 2.85
C LEU A 191 -15.41 36.76 2.75
N ASP A 192 -15.66 37.97 2.24
CA ASP A 192 -16.95 38.40 1.75
C ASP A 192 -17.48 37.39 0.73
N LEU A 193 -18.61 36.78 1.08
CA LEU A 193 -19.55 36.08 0.21
C LEU A 193 -20.87 36.84 0.27
#